data_AF-A0A0R2KDZ9-F1
#
_entry.id   AF-A0A0R2KDZ9-F1
#
_cell.length_a   1.000
_cell.length_b   1.000
_cell.length_c   1.000
_cell.angle_alpha   90.00
_cell.angle_beta   90.00
_cell.angle_gamma   90.00
#
_symmetry.space_group_name_H-M   'P 1'
#
loop_
_entity.id
_entity.type
_entity.pdbx_description
1 polymer ?
#
loop_
_entity_poly.entity_id
_entity_poly.type
_entity_poly.pdbx_seq_one_letter_code
_entity_poly.pdbx_strand_id
1 'polypeptide(L)'
;MKNKNFKGALHGWKIHLYLILVDISMIIKWWFVNIPPKKTRRFFVMEKSNQAVSEMTKTALIAALYVVLTVALIPLAYGPIQLRLSEMLNNLTVFNKRYIWAVTLGCLIANLWSSMGVVDVVFGTLGTLVMTSISWFLSRYTTSVPLKLTISVVICTLMSWSVALELHIMSQAPFWWTFLTVGIGEFIATALGAVVIYWISRHYGLTK
;
A
#
# COMPACT_ATOMS: atom_id res chain seq x y z
N MET A 1 -48.78 54.55 -59.47
CA MET A 1 -48.71 53.14 -59.01
C MET A 1 -47.36 52.88 -58.32
N LYS A 2 -47.24 53.11 -57.02
CA LYS A 2 -46.07 52.70 -56.22
C LYS A 2 -46.55 52.48 -54.79
N ASN A 3 -45.91 51.56 -54.07
CA ASN A 3 -45.97 51.43 -52.60
C ASN A 3 -46.86 50.32 -51.97
N LYS A 4 -46.85 49.09 -52.51
CA LYS A 4 -47.30 47.89 -51.76
C LYS A 4 -46.19 46.86 -51.46
N ASN A 5 -45.03 46.92 -52.14
CA ASN A 5 -43.97 45.91 -52.00
C ASN A 5 -42.94 46.19 -50.87
N PHE A 6 -42.96 47.36 -50.23
CA PHE A 6 -41.95 47.72 -49.21
C PHE A 6 -42.29 47.19 -47.80
N LYS A 7 -43.57 46.97 -47.48
CA LYS A 7 -43.99 46.53 -46.14
C LYS A 7 -43.70 45.04 -45.85
N GLY A 8 -43.69 44.19 -46.88
CA GLY A 8 -43.36 42.77 -46.75
C GLY A 8 -41.86 42.52 -46.50
N ALA A 9 -41.01 43.30 -47.18
CA ALA A 9 -39.56 43.25 -46.97
C ALA A 9 -39.18 43.65 -45.54
N LEU A 10 -39.73 44.74 -44.99
CA LEU A 10 -39.44 45.16 -43.61
C LEU A 10 -39.86 44.14 -42.53
N HIS A 11 -40.89 43.31 -42.78
CA HIS A 11 -41.30 42.27 -41.85
C HIS A 11 -40.34 41.07 -41.84
N GLY A 12 -39.83 40.65 -43.01
CA GLY A 12 -38.89 39.54 -43.12
C GLY A 12 -37.55 39.79 -42.40
N TRP A 13 -37.04 41.03 -42.44
CA TRP A 13 -35.80 41.40 -41.76
C TRP A 13 -35.93 41.38 -40.23
N LYS A 14 -37.10 41.71 -39.68
CA LYS A 14 -37.36 41.62 -38.23
C LYS A 14 -37.37 40.18 -37.75
N ILE A 15 -37.91 39.27 -38.54
CA ILE A 15 -37.97 37.83 -38.22
C ILE A 15 -36.56 37.23 -38.28
N HIS A 16 -35.77 37.55 -39.30
CA HIS A 16 -34.37 37.13 -39.39
C HIS A 16 -33.51 37.63 -38.23
N LEU A 17 -33.70 38.90 -37.83
CA LEU A 17 -32.99 39.47 -36.68
C LEU A 17 -33.38 38.76 -35.37
N TYR A 18 -34.65 38.42 -35.19
CA TYR A 18 -35.14 37.67 -34.03
C TYR A 18 -34.53 36.26 -33.95
N LEU A 19 -34.44 35.54 -35.07
CA LEU A 19 -33.85 34.20 -35.11
C LEU A 19 -32.36 34.23 -34.72
N ILE A 20 -31.60 35.21 -35.21
CA ILE A 20 -30.18 35.38 -34.87
C ILE A 20 -30.02 35.68 -33.36
N LEU A 21 -30.88 36.52 -32.79
CA LEU A 21 -30.83 36.84 -31.35
C LEU A 21 -31.18 35.62 -30.48
N VAL A 22 -32.11 34.77 -30.91
CA VAL A 22 -32.46 33.53 -30.21
C VAL A 22 -31.28 32.55 -30.23
N ASP A 23 -30.64 32.35 -31.39
CA ASP A 23 -29.45 31.48 -31.51
C ASP A 23 -28.29 31.96 -30.64
N ILE A 24 -27.99 33.26 -30.65
CA ILE A 24 -26.96 33.84 -29.77
C ILE A 24 -27.30 33.61 -28.30
N SER A 25 -28.57 33.79 -27.90
CA SER A 25 -29.00 33.54 -26.52
C SER A 25 -28.86 32.07 -26.09
N MET A 26 -29.09 31.13 -27.02
CA MET A 26 -28.94 29.70 -26.77
C MET A 26 -27.46 29.32 -26.66
N ILE A 27 -26.60 29.86 -27.52
CA ILE A 27 -25.15 29.66 -27.47
C ILE A 27 -24.58 30.20 -26.16
N ILE A 28 -24.99 31.40 -25.74
CA ILE A 28 -24.57 32.00 -24.47
C ILE A 28 -25.02 31.13 -23.29
N LYS A 29 -26.29 30.72 -23.26
CA LYS A 29 -26.80 29.83 -22.20
C LYS A 29 -26.05 28.49 -22.16
N TRP A 30 -25.79 27.89 -23.31
CA TRP A 30 -25.03 26.64 -23.42
C TRP A 30 -23.60 26.80 -22.90
N TRP A 31 -22.96 27.95 -23.18
CA TRP A 31 -21.61 28.26 -22.73
C TRP A 31 -21.53 28.39 -21.20
N PHE A 32 -22.53 29.01 -20.57
CA PHE A 32 -22.58 29.15 -19.11
C PHE A 32 -22.97 27.86 -18.37
N VAL A 33 -23.79 27.00 -18.98
CA VAL A 33 -24.22 25.73 -18.37
C VAL A 33 -23.10 24.68 -18.37
N ASN A 34 -22.17 24.72 -19.35
CA ASN A 34 -21.10 23.72 -19.50
C ASN A 34 -19.76 24.13 -18.87
N ILE A 35 -19.71 25.17 -18.04
CA ILE A 35 -18.48 25.52 -17.33
C ILE A 35 -18.25 24.47 -16.25
N PRO A 36 -17.18 23.64 -16.32
CA PRO A 36 -16.91 22.67 -15.28
C PRO A 36 -16.66 23.42 -13.95
N PRO A 37 -17.26 22.98 -12.84
CA PRO A 37 -17.05 23.64 -11.56
C PRO A 37 -15.55 23.62 -11.22
N LYS A 38 -15.00 24.79 -10.88
CA LYS A 38 -13.58 24.89 -10.46
C LYS A 38 -13.42 24.12 -9.15
N LYS A 39 -12.70 22.99 -9.16
CA LYS A 39 -12.33 22.25 -7.94
C LYS A 39 -11.63 23.23 -6.99
N THR A 40 -12.26 23.52 -5.86
CA THR A 40 -11.76 24.49 -4.88
C THR A 40 -10.64 23.87 -4.05
N ARG A 41 -9.71 24.69 -3.53
CA ARG A 41 -8.62 24.24 -2.63
C ARG A 41 -9.14 23.37 -1.47
N ARG A 42 -10.33 23.71 -0.95
CA ARG A 42 -11.00 22.96 0.13
C ARG A 42 -11.38 21.53 -0.26
N PHE A 43 -11.87 21.34 -1.48
CA PHE A 43 -12.17 20.01 -2.03
C PHE A 43 -10.90 19.18 -2.19
N PHE A 44 -9.82 19.79 -2.69
CA PHE A 44 -8.54 19.10 -2.85
C PHE A 44 -7.92 18.67 -1.50
N VAL A 45 -8.07 19.51 -0.47
CA VAL A 45 -7.65 19.19 0.91
C VAL A 45 -8.49 18.05 1.50
N MET A 46 -9.82 18.05 1.30
CA MET A 46 -10.70 16.98 1.77
C MET A 46 -10.39 15.63 1.09
N GLU A 47 -10.21 15.63 -0.24
CA GLU A 47 -9.85 14.43 -1.01
C GLU A 47 -8.54 13.82 -0.51
N LYS A 48 -7.52 14.66 -0.29
CA LYS A 48 -6.22 14.24 0.28
C LYS A 48 -6.35 13.73 1.72
N SER A 49 -7.21 14.35 2.55
CA SER A 49 -7.42 13.92 3.94
C SER A 49 -8.11 12.56 4.05
N ASN A 50 -9.12 12.29 3.20
CA ASN A 50 -9.81 10.99 3.18
C ASN A 50 -8.87 9.87 2.73
N GLN A 51 -8.02 10.14 1.73
CA GLN A 51 -6.99 9.19 1.30
C GLN A 51 -5.98 8.94 2.42
N ALA A 52 -5.48 9.97 3.09
CA ALA A 52 -4.55 9.82 4.21
C ALA A 52 -5.14 8.96 5.35
N VAL A 53 -6.40 9.18 5.73
CA VAL A 53 -7.09 8.39 6.76
C VAL A 53 -7.25 6.93 6.35
N SER A 54 -7.70 6.66 5.13
CA SER A 54 -7.82 5.30 4.59
C SER A 54 -6.48 4.56 4.64
N GLU A 55 -5.42 5.23 4.21
CA GLU A 55 -4.08 4.67 4.16
C GLU A 55 -3.45 4.43 5.54
N MET A 56 -3.69 5.33 6.50
CA MET A 56 -3.34 5.12 7.91
C MET A 56 -4.09 3.92 8.49
N THR A 57 -5.38 3.78 8.17
CA THR A 57 -6.21 2.66 8.63
C THR A 57 -5.67 1.33 8.13
N LYS A 58 -5.30 1.23 6.84
CA LYS A 58 -4.66 0.02 6.28
C LYS A 58 -3.34 -0.33 6.99
N THR A 59 -2.53 0.68 7.29
CA THR A 59 -1.24 0.52 7.96
C THR A 59 -1.41 0.02 9.38
N ALA A 60 -2.35 0.61 10.13
CA ALA A 60 -2.71 0.19 11.48
C ALA A 60 -3.27 -1.24 11.50
N LEU A 61 -4.11 -1.60 10.52
CA LEU A 61 -4.66 -2.96 10.41
C LEU A 61 -3.57 -4.00 10.17
N ILE A 62 -2.60 -3.73 9.29
CA ILE A 62 -1.48 -4.64 9.02
C ILE A 62 -0.60 -4.78 10.26
N ALA A 63 -0.30 -3.68 10.96
CA ALA A 63 0.47 -3.73 12.21
C ALA A 63 -0.27 -4.54 13.30
N ALA A 64 -1.57 -4.31 13.48
CA ALA A 64 -2.40 -5.07 14.41
C ALA A 64 -2.45 -6.56 14.05
N LEU A 65 -2.61 -6.89 12.76
CA LEU A 65 -2.59 -8.27 12.29
C LEU A 65 -1.26 -8.94 12.56
N TYR A 66 -0.14 -8.23 12.36
CA TYR A 66 1.18 -8.73 12.70
C TYR A 66 1.26 -9.10 14.19
N VAL A 67 0.84 -8.19 15.07
CA VAL A 67 0.86 -8.41 16.53
C VAL A 67 -0.02 -9.60 16.91
N VAL A 68 -1.26 -9.66 16.42
CA VAL A 68 -2.19 -10.74 16.73
C VAL A 68 -1.63 -12.09 16.28
N LEU A 69 -1.08 -12.19 15.07
CA LEU A 69 -0.51 -13.43 14.57
C LEU A 69 0.68 -13.91 15.41
N THR A 70 1.55 -13.00 15.86
CA THR A 70 2.70 -13.35 16.71
C THR A 70 2.24 -13.74 18.12
N VAL A 71 1.41 -12.91 18.76
CA VAL A 71 1.01 -13.09 20.17
C VAL A 71 0.03 -14.25 20.34
N ALA A 72 -0.87 -14.49 19.39
CA ALA A 72 -1.77 -15.65 19.45
C ALA A 72 -1.02 -16.98 19.30
N LEU A 73 0.17 -16.96 18.67
CA LEU A 73 0.96 -18.15 18.36
C LEU A 73 2.34 -18.11 19.02
N ILE A 74 2.45 -17.56 20.24
CA ILE A 74 3.73 -17.43 20.98
C ILE A 74 4.57 -18.72 20.97
N PRO A 75 4.03 -19.92 21.28
CA PRO A 75 4.84 -21.14 21.30
C PRO A 75 5.47 -21.49 19.96
N LEU A 76 4.81 -21.11 18.86
CA LEU A 76 5.30 -21.33 17.50
C LEU A 76 6.25 -20.21 17.06
N ALA A 77 5.94 -18.97 17.43
CA ALA A 77 6.68 -17.77 17.05
C ALA A 77 8.05 -17.66 17.75
N TYR A 78 8.16 -18.08 19.01
CA TYR A 78 9.39 -18.01 19.81
C TYR A 78 9.98 -19.39 20.16
N GLY A 79 9.50 -20.44 19.48
CA GLY A 79 9.99 -21.81 19.65
C GLY A 79 11.32 -22.08 18.93
N PRO A 80 11.81 -23.34 18.91
CA PRO A 80 13.10 -23.69 18.31
C PRO A 80 13.23 -23.39 16.81
N ILE A 81 12.13 -23.49 16.06
CA ILE A 81 12.07 -23.20 14.61
C ILE A 81 11.67 -21.74 14.36
N GLN A 82 11.16 -21.03 15.37
CA GLN A 82 10.67 -19.64 15.30
C GLN A 82 9.78 -19.38 14.07
N LEU A 83 8.73 -20.20 13.88
CA LEU A 83 7.84 -20.03 12.75
C LEU A 83 6.85 -18.90 13.06
N ARG A 84 7.24 -17.69 12.71
CA ARG A 84 6.41 -16.49 12.94
C ARG A 84 5.56 -16.20 11.71
N LEU A 85 4.30 -16.62 11.73
CA LEU A 85 3.35 -16.40 10.62
C LEU A 85 3.15 -14.92 10.29
N SER A 86 3.38 -14.00 11.22
CA SER A 86 3.29 -12.57 10.95
C SER A 86 4.32 -12.07 9.92
N GLU A 87 5.46 -12.76 9.76
CA GLU A 87 6.49 -12.43 8.76
C GLU A 87 5.99 -12.63 7.32
N MET A 88 4.88 -13.36 7.12
CA MET A 88 4.14 -13.40 5.85
C MET A 88 3.82 -12.00 5.31
N LEU A 89 3.57 -11.04 6.22
CA LEU A 89 3.21 -9.65 5.90
C LEU A 89 4.40 -8.85 5.35
N ASN A 90 5.64 -9.30 5.51
CA ASN A 90 6.82 -8.66 4.91
C ASN A 90 6.71 -8.60 3.38
N ASN A 91 6.06 -9.59 2.78
CA ASN A 91 5.81 -9.63 1.35
C ASN A 91 4.87 -8.52 0.85
N LEU A 92 4.16 -7.80 1.71
CA LEU A 92 3.40 -6.62 1.31
C LEU A 92 4.33 -5.42 1.06
N THR A 93 5.48 -5.37 1.73
CA THR A 93 6.40 -4.24 1.69
C THR A 93 7.00 -3.99 0.31
N VAL A 94 7.14 -5.04 -0.52
CA VAL A 94 7.64 -4.92 -1.91
C VAL A 94 6.68 -4.21 -2.86
N PHE A 95 5.41 -4.06 -2.47
CA PHE A 95 4.40 -3.34 -3.27
C PHE A 95 4.29 -1.87 -2.86
N ASN A 96 4.45 -1.57 -1.56
CA ASN A 96 4.33 -0.20 -1.06
C ASN A 96 5.25 0.05 0.14
N LYS A 97 6.07 1.11 0.03
CA LYS A 97 7.00 1.56 1.07
C LYS A 97 6.31 1.82 2.41
N ARG A 98 5.02 2.20 2.43
CA ARG A 98 4.30 2.45 3.69
C ARG A 98 4.20 1.19 4.55
N TYR A 99 4.09 0.01 3.94
CA TYR A 99 3.93 -1.23 4.70
C TYR A 99 5.22 -1.63 5.43
N ILE A 100 6.38 -1.08 5.06
CA ILE A 100 7.62 -1.21 5.85
C ILE A 100 7.34 -0.73 7.28
N TRP A 101 6.82 0.50 7.43
CA TRP A 101 6.49 1.05 8.74
C TRP A 101 5.40 0.28 9.47
N ALA A 102 4.41 -0.25 8.74
CA ALA A 102 3.35 -1.07 9.34
C ALA A 102 3.93 -2.32 10.00
N VAL A 103 4.76 -3.07 9.27
CA VAL A 103 5.31 -4.33 9.75
C VAL A 103 6.39 -4.10 10.80
N THR A 104 7.25 -3.08 10.65
CA THR A 104 8.23 -2.71 11.68
C THR A 104 7.56 -2.33 13.01
N LEU A 105 6.48 -1.53 12.98
CA LEU A 105 5.74 -1.21 14.20
C LEU A 105 5.03 -2.43 14.80
N GLY A 106 4.49 -3.31 13.94
CA GLY A 106 3.93 -4.59 14.37
C GLY A 106 4.96 -5.47 15.07
N CYS A 107 6.17 -5.58 14.51
CA CYS A 107 7.29 -6.31 15.09
C CYS A 107 7.71 -5.75 16.45
N LEU A 108 7.88 -4.42 16.52
CA LEU A 108 8.21 -3.73 17.78
C LEU A 108 7.21 -4.04 18.89
N ILE A 109 5.91 -3.95 18.58
CA ILE A 109 4.86 -4.21 19.56
C ILE A 109 4.79 -5.70 19.92
N ALA A 110 4.89 -6.59 18.94
CA ALA A 110 4.84 -8.03 19.17
C ALA A 110 5.99 -8.51 20.06
N ASN A 111 7.20 -7.98 19.84
CA ASN A 111 8.40 -8.35 20.59
C ASN A 111 8.37 -7.90 22.05
N LEU A 112 7.43 -7.05 22.46
CA LEU A 112 7.19 -6.78 23.89
C LEU A 112 6.77 -8.03 24.67
N TRP A 113 6.22 -9.04 23.98
CA TRP A 113 5.88 -10.35 24.55
C TRP A 113 6.98 -11.41 24.35
N SER A 114 8.12 -11.04 23.77
CA SER A 114 9.24 -11.96 23.59
C SER A 114 9.90 -12.33 24.91
N SER A 115 10.32 -13.58 25.04
CA SER A 115 11.10 -14.06 26.18
C SER A 115 12.51 -13.44 26.28
N MET A 116 13.02 -12.87 25.18
CA MET A 116 14.34 -12.21 25.12
C MET A 116 14.30 -10.73 25.59
N GLY A 117 13.11 -10.21 25.90
CA GLY A 117 12.94 -8.87 26.45
C GLY A 117 13.34 -7.75 25.49
N VAL A 118 13.97 -6.69 26.03
CA VAL A 118 14.25 -5.44 25.29
C VAL A 118 15.23 -5.65 24.11
N VAL A 119 16.08 -6.67 24.19
CA VAL A 119 17.06 -6.96 23.13
C VAL A 119 16.33 -7.33 21.83
N ASP A 120 15.34 -8.22 21.89
CA ASP A 120 14.55 -8.63 20.71
C ASP A 120 13.68 -7.49 20.18
N VAL A 121 13.21 -6.60 21.07
CA VAL A 121 12.50 -5.40 20.65
C VAL A 121 13.40 -4.50 19.80
N VAL A 122 14.66 -4.31 20.19
CA VAL A 122 15.58 -3.43 19.44
C VAL A 122 16.14 -4.14 18.21
N PHE A 123 16.76 -5.30 18.38
CA PHE A 123 17.43 -6.03 17.30
C PHE A 123 16.43 -6.63 16.32
N GLY A 124 15.34 -7.23 16.79
CA GLY A 124 14.27 -7.74 15.94
C GLY A 124 13.63 -6.63 15.11
N THR A 125 13.27 -5.50 15.72
CA THR A 125 12.66 -4.37 14.98
C THR A 125 13.61 -3.77 13.96
N LEU A 126 14.88 -3.54 14.33
CA LEU A 126 15.89 -3.01 13.41
C LEU A 126 16.18 -4.00 12.29
N GLY A 127 16.26 -5.30 12.60
CA GLY A 127 16.39 -6.39 11.64
C GLY A 127 15.26 -6.37 10.62
N THR A 128 14.01 -6.36 11.08
CA THR A 128 12.82 -6.28 10.21
C THR A 128 12.83 -5.01 9.35
N LEU A 129 13.18 -3.85 9.93
CA LEU A 129 13.25 -2.58 9.19
C LEU A 129 14.29 -2.62 8.06
N VAL A 130 15.50 -3.11 8.34
CA VAL A 130 16.57 -3.23 7.35
C VAL A 130 16.21 -4.25 6.28
N MET A 131 15.74 -5.42 6.69
CA MET A 131 15.30 -6.50 5.81
C MET A 131 14.21 -6.04 4.83
N THR A 132 13.11 -5.49 5.33
CA THR A 132 11.99 -5.02 4.50
C THR A 132 12.38 -3.83 3.61
N SER A 133 13.27 -2.95 4.08
CA SER A 133 13.81 -1.85 3.28
C SER A 133 14.65 -2.35 2.10
N ILE A 134 15.49 -3.36 2.32
CA ILE A 134 16.31 -3.96 1.25
C ILE A 134 15.42 -4.74 0.27
N SER A 135 14.43 -5.50 0.77
CA SER A 135 13.44 -6.19 -0.07
C SER A 135 12.69 -5.23 -0.97
N TRP A 136 12.22 -4.10 -0.44
CA TRP A 136 11.57 -3.06 -1.23
C TRP A 136 12.53 -2.40 -2.22
N PHE A 137 13.76 -2.13 -1.82
CA PHE A 137 14.75 -1.50 -2.70
C PHE A 137 15.12 -2.40 -3.88
N LEU A 138 15.32 -3.72 -3.67
CA LEU A 138 15.61 -4.63 -4.78
C LEU A 138 14.39 -4.90 -5.65
N SER A 139 13.20 -5.01 -5.06
CA SER A 139 11.96 -5.29 -5.81
C SER A 139 11.59 -4.17 -6.78
N ARG A 140 12.08 -2.94 -6.56
CA ARG A 140 11.82 -1.78 -7.43
C ARG A 140 12.42 -1.92 -8.83
N TYR A 141 13.44 -2.76 -8.99
CA TYR A 141 14.10 -3.01 -10.29
C TYR A 141 13.35 -4.06 -11.13
N THR A 142 12.19 -4.51 -10.67
CA THR A 142 11.42 -5.59 -11.27
C THR A 142 9.94 -5.21 -11.34
N THR A 143 9.28 -5.57 -12.44
CA THR A 143 7.85 -5.34 -12.63
C THR A 143 7.01 -6.59 -12.39
N SER A 144 7.60 -7.79 -12.51
CA SER A 144 6.89 -9.04 -12.31
C SER A 144 6.63 -9.31 -10.83
N VAL A 145 5.34 -9.43 -10.49
CA VAL A 145 4.87 -9.77 -9.13
C VAL A 145 5.55 -11.02 -8.55
N PRO A 146 5.64 -12.17 -9.26
CA PRO A 146 6.25 -13.36 -8.67
C PRO A 146 7.73 -13.12 -8.31
N LEU A 147 8.47 -12.37 -9.13
CA LEU A 147 9.88 -12.10 -8.87
C LEU A 147 10.06 -11.12 -7.68
N LYS A 148 9.17 -10.12 -7.53
CA LYS A 148 9.16 -9.27 -6.32
C LYS A 148 8.96 -10.08 -5.03
N LEU A 149 8.07 -11.06 -5.07
CA LEU A 149 7.80 -11.94 -3.94
C LEU A 149 8.97 -12.88 -3.67
N THR A 150 9.58 -13.47 -4.71
CA THR A 150 10.79 -14.28 -4.54
C THR A 150 11.94 -13.48 -3.92
N ILE A 151 12.14 -12.23 -4.36
CA ILE A 151 13.13 -11.32 -3.77
C ILE A 151 12.87 -11.14 -2.26
N SER A 152 11.60 -10.90 -1.88
CA SER A 152 11.20 -10.77 -0.48
C SER A 152 11.52 -12.05 0.31
N VAL A 153 11.13 -13.22 -0.17
CA VAL A 153 11.36 -14.51 0.50
C VAL A 153 12.85 -14.78 0.68
N VAL A 154 13.65 -14.58 -0.37
CA VAL A 154 15.11 -14.81 -0.32
C VAL A 154 15.76 -13.86 0.68
N ILE A 155 15.43 -12.56 0.64
CA ILE A 155 16.02 -11.60 1.57
C ILE A 155 15.60 -11.89 3.00
N CYS A 156 14.32 -12.17 3.25
CA CYS A 156 13.87 -12.46 4.61
C CYS A 156 14.57 -13.69 5.18
N THR A 157 14.63 -14.77 4.39
CA THR A 157 15.33 -16.00 4.77
C THR A 157 16.81 -15.75 5.06
N LEU A 158 17.51 -14.99 4.22
CA LEU A 158 18.92 -14.68 4.44
C LEU A 158 19.10 -13.83 5.69
N MET A 159 18.27 -12.80 5.89
CA MET A 159 18.35 -11.86 7.02
C MET A 159 18.05 -12.49 8.39
N SER A 160 17.53 -13.72 8.44
CA SER A 160 17.41 -14.52 9.66
C SER A 160 18.75 -14.72 10.40
N TRP A 161 19.89 -14.48 9.72
CA TRP A 161 21.21 -14.47 10.36
C TRP A 161 21.29 -13.49 11.54
N SER A 162 20.58 -12.37 11.47
CA SER A 162 20.55 -11.36 12.54
C SER A 162 19.91 -11.90 13.82
N VAL A 163 18.78 -12.59 13.69
CA VAL A 163 18.07 -13.25 14.80
C VAL A 163 18.89 -14.42 15.35
N ALA A 164 19.53 -15.20 14.47
CA ALA A 164 20.41 -16.28 14.89
C ALA A 164 21.63 -15.80 15.66
N LEU A 165 22.20 -14.64 15.29
CA LEU A 165 23.29 -14.00 16.01
C LEU A 165 22.82 -13.56 17.41
N GLU A 166 21.62 -12.96 17.49
CA GLU A 166 21.03 -12.54 18.75
C GLU A 166 20.85 -13.72 19.73
N LEU A 167 20.29 -14.83 19.24
CA LEU A 167 20.13 -16.05 20.04
C LEU A 167 21.47 -16.67 20.45
N HIS A 168 22.49 -16.59 19.59
CA HIS A 168 23.83 -17.06 19.92
C HIS A 168 24.42 -16.26 21.09
N ILE A 169 24.27 -14.94 21.08
CA ILE A 169 24.84 -14.07 22.13
C ILE A 169 24.04 -14.19 23.44
N MET A 170 22.71 -14.20 23.37
CA MET A 170 21.84 -14.19 24.55
C MET A 170 21.68 -15.57 25.19
N SER A 171 21.43 -16.60 24.37
CA SER A 171 21.08 -17.94 24.83
C SER A 171 22.24 -18.94 24.69
N GLN A 172 23.43 -18.49 24.24
CA GLN A 172 24.62 -19.33 24.01
C GLN A 172 24.34 -20.50 23.05
N ALA A 173 23.32 -20.38 22.21
CA ALA A 173 22.91 -21.41 21.27
C ALA A 173 23.90 -21.50 20.10
N PRO A 174 24.15 -22.69 19.51
CA PRO A 174 25.04 -22.81 18.36
C PRO A 174 24.51 -22.01 17.16
N PHE A 175 25.31 -21.05 16.68
CA PHE A 175 24.91 -20.10 15.63
C PHE A 175 24.39 -20.79 14.37
N TRP A 176 25.17 -21.72 13.78
CA TRP A 176 24.80 -22.39 12.53
C TRP A 176 23.51 -23.20 12.63
N TRP A 177 23.29 -23.86 13.76
CA TRP A 177 22.07 -24.64 14.00
C TRP A 177 20.85 -23.72 14.15
N THR A 178 21.02 -22.63 14.91
CA THR A 178 19.97 -21.62 15.11
C THR A 178 19.63 -20.92 13.79
N PHE A 179 20.64 -20.55 13.01
CA PHE A 179 20.46 -19.97 11.69
C PHE A 179 19.69 -20.88 10.75
N LEU A 180 20.02 -22.18 10.72
CA LEU A 180 19.29 -23.14 9.88
C LEU A 180 17.84 -23.30 10.34
N THR A 181 17.58 -23.45 11.64
CA THR A 181 16.23 -23.67 12.17
C THR A 181 15.34 -22.44 12.02
N VAL A 182 15.83 -21.27 12.43
CA VAL A 182 15.12 -19.98 12.26
C VAL A 182 14.97 -19.63 10.78
N GLY A 183 16.02 -19.85 9.96
CA GLY A 183 15.96 -19.63 8.52
C GLY A 183 14.92 -20.51 7.82
N ILE A 184 14.74 -21.77 8.26
CA ILE A 184 13.67 -22.64 7.77
C ILE A 184 12.29 -22.10 8.18
N GLY A 185 12.12 -21.66 9.43
CA GLY A 185 10.88 -21.05 9.90
C GLY A 185 10.50 -19.81 9.10
N GLU A 186 11.47 -18.91 8.89
CA GLU A 186 11.33 -17.68 8.11
C GLU A 186 11.01 -17.98 6.65
N PHE A 187 11.69 -18.94 6.04
CA PHE A 187 11.42 -19.37 4.67
C PHE A 187 10.01 -19.90 4.52
N ILE A 188 9.55 -20.78 5.44
CA ILE A 188 8.20 -21.35 5.39
C ILE A 188 7.16 -20.24 5.54
N ALA A 189 7.30 -19.38 6.56
CA ALA A 189 6.38 -18.28 6.79
C ALA A 189 6.32 -17.35 5.58
N THR A 190 7.44 -16.84 5.12
CA THR A 190 7.48 -15.88 4.01
C THR A 190 7.07 -16.51 2.68
N ALA A 191 7.39 -17.78 2.42
CA ALA A 191 6.93 -18.48 1.21
C ALA A 191 5.41 -18.67 1.20
N LEU A 192 4.80 -19.05 2.32
CA LEU A 192 3.34 -19.10 2.45
C LEU A 192 2.73 -17.72 2.22
N GLY A 193 3.33 -16.67 2.78
CA GLY A 193 2.89 -15.29 2.57
C GLY A 193 2.96 -14.89 1.10
N ALA A 194 4.03 -15.28 0.40
CA ALA A 194 4.20 -15.02 -1.03
C ALA A 194 3.11 -15.71 -1.86
N VAL A 195 2.76 -16.97 -1.57
CA VAL A 195 1.66 -17.68 -2.26
C VAL A 195 0.32 -16.96 -2.05
N VAL A 196 0.01 -16.60 -0.81
CA VAL A 196 -1.24 -15.88 -0.47
C VAL A 196 -1.31 -14.54 -1.18
N ILE A 197 -0.25 -13.74 -1.10
CA ILE A 197 -0.22 -12.40 -1.70
C ILE A 197 -0.19 -12.47 -3.22
N TYR A 198 0.47 -13.47 -3.80
CA TYR A 198 0.41 -13.72 -5.25
C TYR A 198 -1.03 -13.97 -5.70
N TRP A 199 -1.77 -14.83 -5.00
CA TRP A 199 -3.19 -15.08 -5.27
C TRP A 199 -4.02 -13.80 -5.16
N ILE A 200 -3.87 -13.05 -4.06
CA ILE A 200 -4.59 -11.77 -3.87
C ILE A 200 -4.25 -10.78 -4.99
N SER A 201 -2.97 -10.69 -5.39
CA SER A 201 -2.52 -9.76 -6.43
C SER A 201 -3.19 -10.02 -7.78
N ARG A 202 -3.51 -11.28 -8.08
CA ARG A 202 -4.14 -11.70 -9.32
C ARG A 202 -5.61 -11.27 -9.40
N HIS A 203 -6.28 -11.14 -8.25
CA HIS A 203 -7.70 -10.78 -8.17
C HIS A 203 -7.94 -9.29 -7.93
N TYR A 204 -7.08 -8.61 -7.16
CA TYR A 204 -7.34 -7.25 -6.69
C TYR A 204 -6.34 -6.19 -7.17
N GLY A 205 -5.30 -6.56 -7.93
CA GLY A 205 -4.35 -5.60 -8.51
C GLY A 205 -3.66 -4.72 -7.46
N LEU A 206 -2.75 -5.31 -6.67
CA LEU A 206 -2.04 -4.65 -5.56
C LEU A 206 -1.02 -3.56 -5.98
N THR A 207 -0.91 -3.26 -7.27
CA THR A 207 0.08 -2.35 -7.87
C THR A 207 -0.40 -0.91 -8.07
N LYS A 208 -1.58 -0.52 -7.55
CA LYS A 208 -2.13 0.83 -7.66
C LYS A 208 -1.86 1.70 -6.44
#